data_AF-A0A964Z1W4-F1
#
_entry.id   AF-A0A964Z1W4-F1
#
_cell.length_a   1.000
_cell.length_b   1.000
_cell.length_c   1.000
_cell.angle_alpha   90.00
_cell.angle_beta   90.00
_cell.angle_gamma   90.00
#
_symmetry.space_group_name_H-M   'P 1'
#
loop_
_entity.id
_entity.type
_entity.pdbx_description
1 polymer ?
#
loop_
_entity_poly.entity_id
_entity_poly.type
_entity_poly.pdbx_seq_one_letter_code
_entity_poly.pdbx_strand_id
1 'polypeptide(L)' 'MAFKMKGAPYNMDNTPIYSTDMEGNVLGMAQNNGTILINKDVSPLELKKNKTISHEKVHIDQMKRG' A
#
# COMPACT_ATOMS: atom_id res chain seq x y z
N MET A 1 -30.94 26.86 -11.62
CA MET A 1 -29.95 26.53 -10.57
C MET A 1 -29.17 25.32 -11.04
N ALA A 2 -27.84 25.43 -11.19
CA ALA A 2 -27.00 24.30 -11.57
C ALA A 2 -26.61 23.49 -10.33
N PHE A 3 -26.72 22.16 -10.41
CA PHE A 3 -26.31 21.24 -9.36
C PHE A 3 -24.77 21.27 -9.23
N LYS A 4 -24.24 21.67 -8.06
CA LYS A 4 -22.83 21.48 -7.72
C LYS A 4 -22.65 20.06 -7.18
N MET A 5 -22.04 19.20 -7.97
CA MET A 5 -21.66 17.86 -7.55
C MET A 5 -20.59 17.97 -6.45
N LYS A 6 -20.94 17.59 -5.21
CA LYS A 6 -19.95 17.37 -4.14
C LYS A 6 -19.01 16.27 -4.64
N GLY A 7 -17.70 16.50 -4.54
CA GLY A 7 -16.66 15.69 -5.20
C GLY A 7 -16.84 14.17 -5.09
N ALA A 8 -16.18 13.43 -6.00
CA ALA A 8 -16.35 11.98 -6.13
C ALA A 8 -16.13 11.26 -4.78
N PRO A 9 -16.97 10.26 -4.42
CA PRO A 9 -16.96 9.60 -3.11
C PRO A 9 -15.78 8.63 -2.91
N TYR A 10 -14.73 8.75 -3.72
CA TYR A 10 -13.60 7.83 -3.70
C TYR A 10 -12.44 8.45 -2.96
N ASN A 11 -12.04 7.81 -1.86
CA ASN A 11 -10.77 8.10 -1.21
C ASN A 11 -9.65 7.51 -2.08
N MET A 12 -8.98 8.36 -2.88
CA MET A 12 -7.90 7.94 -3.76
C MET A 12 -6.61 7.76 -2.97
N ASP A 13 -6.33 6.54 -2.54
CA ASP A 13 -5.00 6.15 -2.06
C ASP A 13 -4.15 5.75 -3.26
N ASN A 14 -3.26 6.66 -3.67
CA ASN A 14 -2.42 6.50 -4.86
C ASN A 14 -1.09 5.79 -4.57
N THR A 15 -0.94 5.13 -3.41
CA THR A 15 0.28 4.39 -3.07
C THR A 15 0.44 3.18 -4.00
N PRO A 16 1.47 3.14 -4.88
CA PRO A 16 1.64 2.02 -5.80
C PRO A 16 2.04 0.75 -5.04
N ILE A 17 1.40 -0.38 -5.37
CA ILE A 17 1.70 -1.69 -4.80
C ILE A 17 2.14 -2.63 -5.93
N TYR A 18 3.34 -3.19 -5.81
CA TYR A 18 3.90 -4.11 -6.80
C TYR A 18 4.23 -5.46 -6.17
N SER A 19 3.99 -6.54 -6.93
CA SER A 19 4.40 -7.89 -6.55
C SER A 19 5.75 -8.22 -7.18
N THR A 20 6.71 -8.66 -6.38
CA THR A 20 8.04 -9.07 -6.84
C THR A 20 8.49 -10.33 -6.11
N ASP A 21 9.48 -11.03 -6.67
CA ASP A 21 10.14 -12.14 -6.00
C ASP A 21 11.03 -11.57 -4.89
N MET A 22 10.63 -11.81 -3.65
CA MET A 22 11.40 -11.38 -2.48
C MET A 22 12.12 -12.58 -1.89
N GLU A 23 13.41 -12.41 -1.64
CA GLU A 23 14.20 -13.45 -0.97
C GLU A 23 13.88 -13.50 0.54
N GLY A 24 13.73 -14.71 1.07
CA GLY A 24 13.48 -14.97 2.50
C GLY A 24 12.02 -14.90 2.93
N ASN A 25 11.78 -14.78 4.23
CA ASN A 25 10.45 -14.72 4.85
C ASN A 25 9.85 -13.30 4.86
N VAL A 26 10.25 -12.44 3.93
CA VAL A 26 9.75 -11.06 3.84
C VAL A 26 8.42 -11.07 3.09
N LEU A 27 7.37 -10.57 3.75
CA LEU A 27 6.01 -10.51 3.19
C LEU A 27 5.76 -9.22 2.40
N GLY A 28 6.43 -8.13 2.77
CA GLY A 28 6.33 -6.84 2.12
C GLY A 28 7.43 -5.88 2.57
N MET A 29 7.66 -4.86 1.76
CA MET A 29 8.70 -3.85 1.97
C MET A 29 8.21 -2.47 1.49
N ALA A 30 8.23 -1.49 2.39
CA ALA A 30 8.08 -0.07 2.07
C ALA A 30 9.36 0.50 1.45
N GLN A 31 9.24 1.11 0.28
CA GLN A 31 10.35 1.79 -0.41
C GLN A 31 10.32 3.30 -0.15
N ASN A 32 11.49 3.92 -0.07
CA ASN A 32 11.63 5.37 0.13
C ASN A 32 11.04 6.22 -1.03
N ASN A 33 10.81 5.62 -2.20
CA ASN A 33 10.12 6.27 -3.33
C ASN A 33 8.59 6.33 -3.15
N GLY A 34 8.04 5.86 -2.01
CA GLY A 34 6.61 5.87 -1.73
C GLY A 34 5.86 4.63 -2.22
N THR A 35 6.54 3.60 -2.70
CA THR A 35 5.93 2.37 -3.21
C THR A 35 5.98 1.25 -2.17
N ILE A 36 5.05 0.29 -2.27
CA ILE A 36 5.02 -0.90 -1.43
C ILE A 36 5.28 -2.11 -2.33
N LEU A 37 6.32 -2.86 -2.01
CA LEU A 37 6.59 -4.15 -2.64
C LEU A 37 5.96 -5.25 -1.77
N ILE A 38 5.35 -6.24 -2.41
CA ILE A 38 4.83 -7.44 -1.76
C ILE A 38 5.44 -8.69 -2.40
N ASN A 39 5.60 -9.74 -1.61
CA ASN A 39 6.11 -11.00 -2.13
C ASN A 39 5.03 -11.68 -3.00
N LYS A 40 5.39 -12.05 -4.23
CA LYS A 40 4.50 -12.70 -5.20
C LYS A 40 4.05 -14.10 -4.75
N ASP A 41 4.85 -14.80 -3.95
CA ASP A 41 4.56 -16.18 -3.52
C ASP A 41 3.59 -16.25 -2.34
N VAL A 42 3.24 -15.11 -1.75
CA VAL A 42 2.31 -15.03 -0.61
C VAL A 42 0.89 -14.86 -1.11
N SER A 43 -0.03 -15.67 -0.56
CA SER A 43 -1.44 -15.56 -0.95
C SER A 43 -2.04 -14.19 -0.56
N PRO A 44 -2.95 -13.62 -1.38
CA PRO A 44 -3.62 -12.37 -1.07
C PRO A 44 -4.41 -12.38 0.25
N LEU A 45 -4.88 -13.57 0.68
CA LEU A 45 -5.59 -13.74 1.94
C LEU A 45 -4.64 -13.57 3.13
N GLU A 46 -3.45 -14.14 3.06
CA GLU A 46 -2.44 -14.01 4.11
C GLU A 46 -1.95 -12.56 4.21
N LEU A 47 -1.74 -11.87 3.08
CA LEU A 47 -1.41 -10.44 3.07
C LEU A 47 -2.49 -9.57 3.73
N LYS A 48 -3.78 -9.90 3.52
CA LYS A 48 -4.91 -9.21 4.17
C LYS A 48 -4.99 -9.51 5.66
N LYS A 49 -4.82 -10.77 6.06
CA LYS A 49 -4.84 -11.18 7.48
C LYS A 49 -3.71 -10.54 8.28
N ASN A 50 -2.50 -10.58 7.72
CA ASN A 50 -1.29 -10.04 8.36
C ASN A 50 -1.20 -8.52 8.26
N LYS A 51 -2.18 -7.85 7.61
CA LYS A 51 -2.24 -6.39 7.51
C LYS A 51 -0.95 -5.78 6.95
N THR A 52 -0.23 -6.52 6.12
CA THR A 52 1.10 -6.16 5.59
C THR A 52 1.05 -4.80 4.89
N ILE A 53 0.05 -4.59 4.02
CA ILE A 53 -0.11 -3.32 3.30
C ILE A 53 -0.32 -2.14 4.25
N SER A 54 -1.13 -2.29 5.31
CA SER A 54 -1.34 -1.22 6.28
C SER A 54 -0.11 -0.97 7.16
N HIS A 55 0.65 -2.00 7.49
CA HIS A 55 1.92 -1.87 8.20
C HIS A 55 2.94 -1.09 7.37
N GLU A 56 3.13 -1.46 6.10
CA GLU A 56 4.02 -0.74 5.17
C GLU A 56 3.57 0.69 4.90
N LYS A 57 2.26 0.97 4.89
CA LYS A 57 1.76 2.36 4.78
C LYS A 57 2.16 3.24 5.96
N VAL A 58 2.21 2.69 7.18
CA VAL A 58 2.71 3.45 8.34
C VAL A 58 4.18 3.79 8.15
N HIS A 59 4.98 2.84 7.65
CA HIS A 59 6.39 3.11 7.32
C HIS A 59 6.53 4.19 6.24
N ILE A 60 5.74 4.16 5.17
CA ILE A 60 5.75 5.22 4.13
C ILE A 60 5.34 6.59 4.71
N ASP A 61 4.34 6.63 5.58
CA ASP A 61 3.89 7.87 6.22
C ASP A 61 4.94 8.41 7.21
N GLN A 62 5.63 7.54 7.93
CA GLN A 62 6.79 7.90 8.75
C GLN A 62 7.93 8.45 7.89
N MET A 63 8.32 7.76 6.81
CA MET A 63 9.35 8.23 5.88
C MET A 63 9.02 9.60 5.29
N LYS A 64 7.74 9.88 5.00
CA LYS A 64 7.28 11.18 4.51
C LYS A 64 7.38 12.29 5.56
N ARG A 65 7.36 11.96 6.84
CA ARG A 65 7.40 12.92 7.95
C ARG A 65 8.83 13.21 8.45
N GLY A 66 9.81 12.41 8.03
CA GLY A 66 11.21 12.51 8.49
C GLY A 66 11.42 11.82 9.83
#